data_AF-B9S1Q6-F1
#
_entry.id   AF-B9S1Q6-F1
#
_cell.length_a   1.000
_cell.length_b   1.000
_cell.length_c   1.000
_cell.angle_alpha   90.00
_cell.angle_beta   90.00
_cell.angle_gamma   90.00
#
_symmetry.space_group_name_H-M   'P 1'
#
loop_
_entity.id
_entity.type
_entity.pdbx_description
1 polymer ?
#
loop_
_entity_poly.entity_id
_entity_poly.type
_entity_poly.pdbx_seq_one_letter_code
_entity_poly.pdbx_strand_id
1 'polypeptide(L)'
;MRTKELYSLACGREASPVTASSFQLPAKPSNLLVSIMGLTRPRFTRPKGVDEHLNPNLYVANCGPAVGISYEMIESVFSSFGEVKGVYAADESGARVIVSYFEVSSAQSAFNSLSGKPCPRFGGRYLHIRFSVLQPTCEVNDSIPVSLVASELNIPGLYLLPDFVSAEEEQELLAAVDARPWKSLSKRRVQHYGYEFCYQTRNVDTKQQLGELPPFISLVLERILSFPELGESASSILDQLTVNEYPRGVGLSPHIDTHSAFEGSIFSLSLAGPCIMEFRRYSDDSRAPKATTNNEMIIENPDNGTNLVRRAIYLPPRSMLLLSGEARYAWQHYIPHHKIDTVNGNVITRGSRRVSFTFRKVRALSFWRKQSRLSAKPQGVRIDMIIHTAKYEMRWVIVGKNEKKRRAIHLAMSVGSLPEV
;
A
#
# COMPACT_ATOMS: atom_id res chain seq x y z
N MET A 1 -39.38 18.27 59.16
CA MET A 1 -40.65 18.89 59.60
C MET A 1 -41.19 19.72 58.44
N ARG A 2 -42.43 19.43 58.03
CA ARG A 2 -43.52 20.37 57.69
C ARG A 2 -43.26 21.48 56.66
N THR A 3 -44.11 21.74 55.65
CA THR A 3 -45.33 21.10 55.09
C THR A 3 -45.82 22.05 53.99
N LYS A 4 -46.36 21.49 52.90
CA LYS A 4 -47.64 21.85 52.23
C LYS A 4 -47.82 23.21 51.54
N GLU A 5 -48.66 23.39 50.52
CA GLU A 5 -49.32 22.57 49.48
C GLU A 5 -50.41 23.48 48.84
N LEU A 6 -50.85 23.10 47.62
CA LEU A 6 -52.18 23.33 46.99
C LEU A 6 -52.45 24.72 46.36
N TYR A 7 -53.01 24.82 45.14
CA TYR A 7 -54.01 24.00 44.43
C TYR A 7 -53.51 23.61 43.02
N SER A 8 -53.62 22.38 42.49
CA SER A 8 -54.79 21.50 42.20
C SER A 8 -55.76 22.00 41.12
N LEU A 9 -55.68 21.40 39.92
CA LEU A 9 -56.83 20.74 39.30
C LEU A 9 -56.37 19.66 38.30
N ALA A 10 -56.69 18.43 38.66
CA ALA A 10 -56.56 17.20 37.91
C ALA A 10 -57.72 17.05 36.91
N CYS A 11 -57.55 16.25 35.86
CA CYS A 11 -57.91 14.81 35.86
C CYS A 11 -58.06 14.29 34.41
N GLY A 12 -57.51 13.10 34.15
CA GLY A 12 -57.57 12.42 32.86
C GLY A 12 -58.75 11.46 32.69
N ARG A 13 -58.49 10.42 31.88
CA ARG A 13 -59.35 9.33 31.34
C ARG A 13 -59.92 9.67 29.97
N GLU A 14 -59.95 8.80 28.96
CA GLU A 14 -59.83 7.34 28.90
C GLU A 14 -59.53 6.92 27.46
N ALA A 15 -58.98 5.72 27.28
CA ALA A 15 -58.65 5.12 25.99
C ALA A 15 -59.78 4.23 25.45
N SER A 16 -59.71 4.00 24.13
CA SER A 16 -60.37 2.99 23.27
C SER A 16 -61.75 3.33 22.67
N PRO A 17 -62.16 2.67 21.56
CA PRO A 17 -61.41 2.24 20.38
C PRO A 17 -62.10 2.74 19.08
N VAL A 18 -61.37 3.25 18.09
CA VAL A 18 -61.98 3.64 16.80
C VAL A 18 -61.78 2.54 15.76
N THR A 19 -62.93 2.14 15.24
CA THR A 19 -63.26 1.09 14.28
C THR A 19 -62.52 1.15 12.95
N ALA A 20 -62.13 -0.03 12.48
CA ALA A 20 -61.52 -0.29 11.19
C ALA A 20 -62.52 -0.21 10.02
N SER A 21 -62.14 0.47 8.94
CA SER A 21 -62.66 0.19 7.59
C SER A 21 -61.55 0.20 6.55
N SER A 22 -61.21 -0.99 6.09
CA SER A 22 -60.75 -1.38 4.74
C SER A 22 -59.94 -0.37 3.91
N PHE A 23 -58.62 -0.50 3.96
CA PHE A 23 -57.76 -0.24 2.80
C PHE A 23 -56.99 -1.52 2.47
N GLN A 24 -57.30 -2.10 1.32
CA GLN A 24 -56.68 -3.31 0.78
C GLN A 24 -55.27 -3.00 0.29
N LEU A 25 -54.26 -3.58 0.94
CA LEU A 25 -52.89 -3.63 0.44
C LEU A 25 -52.78 -4.78 -0.58
N PRO A 26 -52.20 -4.58 -1.78
CA PRO A 26 -52.04 -5.66 -2.74
C PRO A 26 -50.99 -6.67 -2.26
N ALA A 27 -51.28 -7.93 -2.54
CA ALA A 27 -50.58 -9.12 -2.10
C ALA A 27 -49.11 -9.17 -2.55
N LYS A 28 -48.28 -9.75 -1.67
CA LYS A 28 -46.91 -10.20 -1.95
C LYS A 28 -46.89 -11.19 -3.13
N PRO A 29 -45.88 -11.13 -4.01
CA PRO A 29 -45.39 -12.33 -4.66
C PRO A 29 -44.28 -12.96 -3.79
N SER A 30 -44.48 -14.23 -3.49
CA SER A 30 -43.52 -15.13 -2.86
C SER A 30 -42.42 -15.58 -3.83
N ASN A 31 -41.23 -15.79 -3.27
CA ASN A 31 -40.11 -16.62 -3.74
C ASN A 31 -39.20 -16.06 -4.86
N LEU A 32 -38.03 -15.57 -4.46
CA LEU A 32 -36.81 -16.38 -4.58
C LEU A 32 -35.78 -15.95 -3.53
N LEU A 33 -35.33 -16.89 -2.70
CA LEU A 33 -34.13 -16.76 -1.87
C LEU A 33 -32.96 -16.33 -2.77
N VAL A 34 -32.46 -15.11 -2.62
CA VAL A 34 -31.06 -14.82 -2.94
C VAL A 34 -30.30 -14.95 -1.64
N SER A 35 -29.80 -16.18 -1.43
CA SER A 35 -28.79 -16.48 -0.44
C SER A 35 -27.65 -15.47 -0.56
N ILE A 36 -27.40 -14.75 0.53
CA ILE A 36 -26.23 -13.93 0.73
C ILE A 36 -25.05 -14.91 0.92
N MET A 37 -24.53 -15.39 -0.21
CA MET A 37 -23.19 -15.94 -0.33
C MET A 37 -22.42 -15.02 -1.27
N GLY A 38 -21.27 -14.52 -0.80
CA GLY A 38 -20.42 -13.59 -1.52
C GLY A 38 -19.86 -14.16 -2.82
N LEU A 39 -20.66 -14.11 -3.89
CA LEU A 39 -20.20 -14.33 -5.24
C LEU A 39 -19.45 -13.08 -5.68
N THR A 40 -18.12 -13.16 -5.67
CA THR A 40 -17.25 -12.24 -6.37
C THR A 40 -17.75 -12.10 -7.81
N ARG A 41 -18.02 -10.85 -8.25
CA ARG A 41 -18.38 -10.63 -9.66
C ARG A 41 -17.24 -11.16 -10.55
N PRO A 42 -17.55 -11.95 -11.59
CA PRO A 42 -16.52 -12.51 -12.47
C PRO A 42 -15.67 -11.38 -13.05
N ARG A 43 -14.35 -11.47 -12.87
CA ARG A 43 -13.39 -10.52 -13.48
C ARG A 43 -13.01 -11.02 -14.86
N PHE A 44 -12.86 -10.11 -15.79
CA PHE A 44 -12.48 -10.42 -17.16
C PHE A 44 -11.27 -9.60 -17.58
N THR A 45 -10.38 -10.20 -18.36
CA THR A 45 -9.17 -9.54 -18.86
C THR A 45 -8.99 -9.75 -20.35
N ARG A 46 -8.13 -8.93 -20.97
CA ARG A 46 -7.73 -9.14 -22.37
C ARG A 46 -6.97 -10.48 -22.51
N PRO A 47 -7.27 -11.30 -23.53
CA PRO A 47 -6.48 -12.50 -23.82
C PRO A 47 -5.00 -12.15 -24.04
N LYS A 48 -4.08 -13.05 -23.65
CA LYS A 48 -2.64 -12.96 -23.95
C LYS A 48 -2.25 -14.18 -24.78
N GLY A 49 -1.71 -14.01 -25.99
CA GLY A 49 -1.23 -15.10 -26.84
C GLY A 49 -2.01 -15.27 -28.15
N VAL A 50 -1.74 -16.37 -28.86
CA VAL A 50 -2.14 -16.61 -30.27
C VAL A 50 -3.65 -16.92 -30.44
N ASP A 51 -4.36 -17.19 -29.34
CA ASP A 51 -5.81 -17.52 -29.33
C ASP A 51 -6.72 -16.35 -28.92
N GLU A 52 -6.43 -15.14 -29.39
CA GLU A 52 -7.24 -13.95 -29.08
C GLU A 52 -8.72 -14.09 -29.53
N HIS A 53 -9.05 -15.01 -30.45
CA HIS A 53 -10.38 -15.17 -31.04
C HIS A 53 -11.19 -16.39 -30.56
N LEU A 54 -10.59 -17.29 -29.76
CA LEU A 54 -11.26 -18.49 -29.28
C LEU A 54 -11.84 -18.31 -27.87
N ASN A 55 -12.69 -17.29 -27.67
CA ASN A 55 -13.26 -17.01 -26.35
C ASN A 55 -14.77 -16.74 -26.40
N PRO A 56 -15.57 -17.32 -25.48
CA PRO A 56 -17.01 -17.11 -25.45
C PRO A 56 -17.41 -15.76 -24.83
N ASN A 57 -16.46 -14.97 -24.30
CA ASN A 57 -16.76 -13.69 -23.66
C ASN A 57 -16.28 -12.52 -24.52
N LEU A 58 -17.13 -11.50 -24.60
CA LEU A 58 -16.91 -10.28 -25.35
C LEU A 58 -16.93 -9.08 -24.42
N TYR A 59 -15.86 -8.30 -24.45
CA TYR A 59 -15.84 -6.94 -23.93
C TYR A 59 -16.50 -6.01 -24.96
N VAL A 60 -17.52 -5.28 -24.53
CA VAL A 60 -18.30 -4.37 -25.38
C VAL A 60 -18.26 -2.97 -24.77
N ALA A 61 -17.55 -2.04 -25.42
CA ALA A 61 -17.55 -0.63 -25.04
C ALA A 61 -18.64 0.16 -25.77
N ASN A 62 -18.98 1.32 -25.21
CA ASN A 62 -20.08 2.18 -25.66
C ASN A 62 -21.45 1.47 -25.54
N CYS A 63 -21.57 0.63 -24.52
CA CYS A 63 -22.72 -0.23 -24.28
C CYS A 63 -22.86 -0.41 -22.77
N GLY A 64 -24.03 -0.06 -22.21
CA GLY A 64 -24.31 -0.16 -20.78
C GLY A 64 -25.24 0.94 -20.23
N PRO A 65 -25.63 0.85 -18.95
CA PRO A 65 -26.64 1.73 -18.37
C PRO A 65 -26.27 3.23 -18.41
N ALA A 66 -24.99 3.57 -18.27
CA ALA A 66 -24.53 4.97 -18.30
C ALA A 66 -24.65 5.62 -19.68
N VAL A 67 -24.76 4.81 -20.75
CA VAL A 67 -25.03 5.29 -22.12
C VAL A 67 -26.48 5.07 -22.56
N GLY A 68 -27.37 4.75 -21.61
CA GLY A 68 -28.80 4.60 -21.83
C GLY A 68 -29.25 3.24 -22.35
N ILE A 69 -28.45 2.18 -22.18
CA ILE A 69 -28.78 0.82 -22.64
C ILE A 69 -28.82 -0.12 -21.43
N SER A 70 -29.97 -0.71 -21.13
CA SER A 70 -30.13 -1.62 -19.98
C SER A 70 -29.49 -2.98 -20.24
N TYR A 71 -29.19 -3.74 -19.19
CA TYR A 71 -28.60 -5.07 -19.32
C TYR A 71 -29.52 -6.04 -20.06
N GLU A 72 -30.84 -5.94 -19.82
CA GLU A 72 -31.86 -6.77 -20.47
C GLU A 72 -31.93 -6.50 -21.97
N MET A 73 -31.78 -5.22 -22.38
CA MET A 73 -31.73 -4.85 -23.79
C MET A 73 -30.44 -5.38 -24.45
N ILE A 74 -29.32 -5.32 -23.75
CA ILE A 74 -28.04 -5.87 -24.24
C ILE A 74 -28.16 -7.38 -24.43
N GLU A 75 -28.67 -8.09 -23.44
CA GLU A 75 -28.91 -9.53 -23.50
C GLU A 75 -29.81 -9.87 -24.69
N SER A 76 -30.97 -9.22 -24.83
CA SER A 76 -31.90 -9.44 -25.94
C SER A 76 -31.26 -9.26 -27.32
N VAL A 77 -30.40 -8.25 -27.50
CA VAL A 77 -29.70 -8.02 -28.77
C VAL A 77 -28.63 -9.08 -29.02
N PHE A 78 -27.88 -9.48 -28.00
CA PHE A 78 -26.82 -10.48 -28.15
C PHE A 78 -27.38 -11.91 -28.27
N SER A 79 -28.57 -12.19 -27.73
CA SER A 79 -29.26 -13.47 -27.89
C SER A 79 -29.60 -13.82 -29.35
N SER A 80 -29.58 -12.86 -30.29
CA SER A 80 -29.77 -13.18 -31.72
C SER A 80 -28.58 -13.93 -32.34
N PHE A 81 -27.43 -13.97 -31.67
CA PHE A 81 -26.22 -14.63 -32.16
C PHE A 81 -25.95 -15.97 -31.46
N GLY A 82 -26.71 -16.30 -30.41
CA GLY A 82 -26.61 -17.53 -29.65
C GLY A 82 -27.07 -17.37 -28.20
N GLU A 83 -26.99 -18.45 -27.42
CA GLU A 83 -27.43 -18.44 -26.02
C GLU A 83 -26.45 -17.65 -25.13
N VAL A 84 -26.96 -16.58 -24.52
CA VAL A 84 -26.19 -15.70 -23.64
C VAL A 84 -26.22 -16.29 -22.23
N LYS A 85 -25.04 -16.58 -21.68
CA LYS A 85 -24.84 -17.01 -20.30
C LYS A 85 -25.07 -15.87 -19.31
N GLY A 86 -24.78 -14.64 -19.72
CA GLY A 86 -25.09 -13.45 -18.95
C GLY A 86 -24.37 -12.19 -19.43
N VAL A 87 -24.86 -11.05 -18.94
CA VAL A 87 -24.27 -9.72 -19.17
C VAL A 87 -23.78 -9.14 -17.84
N TYR A 88 -22.52 -8.73 -17.80
CA TYR A 88 -21.86 -8.23 -16.60
C TYR A 88 -21.29 -6.83 -16.81
N ALA A 89 -21.19 -6.02 -15.76
CA ALA A 89 -20.45 -4.76 -15.82
C ALA A 89 -18.95 -5.04 -16.05
N ALA A 90 -18.33 -4.40 -17.05
CA ALA A 90 -16.89 -4.55 -17.27
C ALA A 90 -16.04 -3.72 -16.29
N ASP A 91 -16.59 -2.58 -15.83
CA ASP A 91 -15.95 -1.68 -14.87
C ASP A 91 -17.02 -0.83 -14.14
N GLU A 92 -16.57 0.11 -13.30
CA GLU A 92 -17.43 1.05 -12.55
C GLU A 92 -18.01 2.18 -13.46
N SER A 93 -17.62 2.27 -14.74
CA SER A 93 -18.05 3.38 -15.61
C SER A 93 -19.51 3.27 -16.07
N GLY A 94 -20.08 2.07 -16.06
CA GLY A 94 -21.43 1.79 -16.57
C GLY A 94 -21.59 1.96 -18.09
N ALA A 95 -20.53 2.28 -18.83
CA ALA A 95 -20.53 2.47 -20.29
C ALA A 95 -19.91 1.28 -21.04
N ARG A 96 -19.52 0.23 -20.32
CA ARG A 96 -18.86 -0.97 -20.83
C ARG A 96 -19.41 -2.21 -20.13
N VAL A 97 -19.59 -3.28 -20.90
CA VAL A 97 -20.11 -4.56 -20.41
C VAL A 97 -19.29 -5.74 -20.92
N ILE A 98 -19.44 -6.88 -20.24
CA ILE A 98 -19.01 -8.18 -20.71
C ILE A 98 -20.25 -8.98 -21.08
N VAL A 99 -20.32 -9.50 -22.30
CA VAL A 99 -21.33 -10.47 -22.72
C VAL A 99 -20.66 -11.84 -22.80
N SER A 100 -21.20 -12.81 -22.08
CA SER A 100 -20.69 -14.19 -22.04
C SER A 100 -21.69 -15.10 -22.75
N TYR A 101 -21.22 -15.93 -23.68
CA TYR A 101 -21.99 -16.98 -24.35
C TYR A 101 -21.69 -18.36 -23.77
N PHE A 102 -22.56 -19.33 -24.03
CA PHE A 102 -22.23 -20.74 -23.79
C PHE A 102 -21.27 -21.29 -24.87
N GLU A 103 -21.38 -20.80 -26.11
CA GLU A 103 -20.55 -21.25 -27.23
C GLU A 103 -19.63 -20.15 -27.77
N VAL A 104 -18.42 -20.55 -28.17
CA VAL A 104 -17.42 -19.64 -28.80
C VAL A 104 -17.87 -19.18 -30.19
N SER A 105 -18.56 -20.05 -30.94
CA SER A 105 -19.16 -19.76 -32.25
C SER A 105 -20.09 -18.53 -32.20
N SER A 106 -20.89 -18.45 -31.15
CA SER A 106 -21.87 -17.38 -30.91
C SER A 106 -21.17 -16.04 -30.66
N ALA A 107 -20.10 -16.05 -29.85
CA ALA A 107 -19.28 -14.88 -29.60
C ALA A 107 -18.59 -14.38 -30.87
N GLN A 108 -18.08 -15.29 -31.71
CA GLN A 108 -17.47 -14.92 -33.00
C GLN A 108 -18.49 -14.32 -33.98
N SER A 109 -19.70 -14.90 -34.04
CA SER A 109 -20.80 -14.38 -34.87
C SER A 109 -21.20 -12.96 -34.47
N ALA A 110 -21.35 -12.72 -33.16
CA ALA A 110 -21.65 -11.40 -32.62
C ALA A 110 -20.52 -10.39 -32.89
N PHE A 111 -19.25 -10.79 -32.70
CA PHE A 111 -18.10 -9.93 -33.01
C PHE A 111 -18.07 -9.52 -34.49
N ASN A 112 -18.21 -10.47 -35.41
CA ASN A 112 -18.17 -10.21 -36.86
C ASN A 112 -19.33 -9.31 -37.33
N SER A 113 -20.47 -9.40 -36.65
CA SER A 113 -21.69 -8.68 -37.02
C SER A 113 -21.76 -7.28 -36.42
N LEU A 114 -21.27 -7.08 -35.19
CA LEU A 114 -21.48 -5.84 -34.43
C LEU A 114 -20.21 -5.01 -34.20
N SER A 115 -19.02 -5.61 -34.25
CA SER A 115 -17.77 -4.89 -33.98
C SER A 115 -17.48 -3.85 -35.06
N GLY A 116 -17.36 -2.58 -34.68
CA GLY A 116 -17.05 -1.48 -35.59
C GLY A 116 -18.18 -1.12 -36.58
N LYS A 117 -19.38 -1.67 -36.40
CA LYS A 117 -20.55 -1.42 -37.25
C LYS A 117 -21.65 -0.69 -36.45
N PRO A 118 -22.48 0.15 -37.10
CA PRO A 118 -23.59 0.80 -36.42
C PRO A 118 -24.66 -0.25 -36.10
N CYS A 119 -25.12 -0.29 -34.86
CA CYS A 119 -26.20 -1.18 -34.42
C CYS A 119 -27.53 -0.42 -34.36
N PRO A 120 -28.49 -0.67 -35.27
CA PRO A 120 -29.79 0.04 -35.28
C PRO A 120 -30.57 -0.16 -33.98
N ARG A 121 -30.48 -1.34 -33.37
CA ARG A 121 -31.13 -1.67 -32.09
C ARG A 121 -30.59 -0.87 -30.90
N PHE A 122 -29.40 -0.29 -31.04
CA PHE A 122 -28.82 0.64 -30.07
C PHE A 122 -28.82 2.09 -30.59
N GLY A 123 -29.75 2.44 -31.47
CA GLY A 123 -29.87 3.80 -32.01
C GLY A 123 -28.75 4.17 -32.98
N GLY A 124 -28.22 3.22 -33.74
CA GLY A 124 -27.16 3.43 -34.73
C GLY A 124 -25.76 3.57 -34.13
N ARG A 125 -25.58 3.27 -32.84
CA ARG A 125 -24.28 3.38 -32.16
C ARG A 125 -23.27 2.37 -32.69
N TYR A 126 -22.02 2.80 -32.73
CA TYR A 126 -20.88 1.94 -33.01
C TYR A 126 -20.42 1.27 -31.72
N LEU A 127 -20.36 -0.06 -31.76
CA LEU A 127 -19.84 -0.87 -30.66
C LEU A 127 -18.38 -1.21 -30.91
N HIS A 128 -17.56 -1.07 -29.87
CA HIS A 128 -16.19 -1.55 -29.91
C HIS A 128 -16.13 -2.86 -29.13
N ILE A 129 -16.09 -3.96 -29.87
CA ILE A 129 -16.09 -5.31 -29.31
C ILE A 129 -14.67 -5.86 -29.34
N ARG A 130 -14.27 -6.54 -28.27
CA ARG A 130 -13.04 -7.32 -28.19
C ARG A 130 -13.33 -8.63 -27.47
N PHE A 131 -12.60 -9.68 -27.80
CA PHE A 131 -12.65 -10.90 -26.99
C PHE A 131 -12.06 -10.65 -25.61
N SER A 132 -12.62 -11.34 -24.62
CA SER A 132 -12.20 -11.27 -23.24
C SER A 132 -12.14 -12.69 -22.66
N VAL A 133 -11.15 -12.95 -21.83
CA VAL A 133 -11.10 -14.17 -21.03
C VAL A 133 -11.76 -13.90 -19.69
N LEU A 134 -12.55 -14.87 -19.20
CA LEU A 134 -12.88 -14.91 -17.78
C LEU A 134 -11.54 -15.10 -17.07
N GLN A 135 -11.16 -14.15 -16.23
CA GLN A 135 -10.06 -14.35 -15.32
C GLN A 135 -10.53 -15.48 -14.40
N PRO A 136 -9.90 -16.68 -14.41
CA PRO A 136 -10.14 -17.64 -13.36
C PRO A 136 -9.99 -16.86 -12.06
N THR A 137 -10.90 -17.04 -11.10
CA THR A 137 -10.71 -16.49 -9.76
C THR A 137 -9.26 -16.76 -9.43
N CYS A 138 -8.44 -15.72 -9.37
CA CYS A 138 -7.09 -15.91 -8.93
C CYS A 138 -7.26 -16.31 -7.48
N GLU A 139 -7.25 -17.61 -7.22
CA GLU A 139 -6.49 -18.16 -6.13
C GLU A 139 -5.07 -17.67 -6.39
N VAL A 140 -4.83 -16.42 -5.97
CA VAL A 140 -3.51 -15.86 -5.94
C VAL A 140 -2.81 -16.70 -4.88
N ASN A 141 -2.09 -17.73 -5.33
CA ASN A 141 -1.14 -18.47 -4.50
C ASN A 141 -0.03 -17.56 -3.92
N ASP A 142 -0.06 -16.24 -4.19
CA ASP A 142 0.71 -15.21 -3.48
C ASP A 142 -0.04 -14.56 -2.29
N SER A 143 -1.14 -15.14 -1.76
CA SER A 143 -1.76 -14.57 -0.55
C SER A 143 -0.84 -14.81 0.66
N ILE A 144 0.06 -13.86 0.90
CA ILE A 144 0.89 -13.87 2.10
C ILE A 144 -0.04 -13.81 3.30
N PRO A 145 0.15 -14.68 4.31
CA PRO A 145 -0.61 -14.57 5.55
C PRO A 145 -0.41 -13.19 6.16
N VAL A 146 -1.52 -12.53 6.49
CA VAL A 146 -1.53 -11.19 7.07
C VAL A 146 -1.70 -11.34 8.58
N SER A 147 -0.63 -11.04 9.31
CA SER A 147 -0.66 -11.05 10.78
C SER A 147 -1.33 -9.81 11.34
N LEU A 148 -1.97 -9.97 12.50
CA LEU A 148 -2.56 -8.87 13.26
C LEU A 148 -1.58 -8.31 14.32
N VAL A 149 -0.57 -9.11 14.68
CA VAL A 149 0.41 -8.79 15.72
C VAL A 149 1.82 -8.79 15.13
N ALA A 150 2.65 -7.81 15.51
CA ALA A 150 4.00 -7.66 14.97
C ALA A 150 4.94 -8.82 15.33
N SER A 151 4.77 -9.43 16.51
CA SER A 151 5.62 -10.54 16.97
C SER A 151 5.49 -11.79 16.10
N GLU A 152 4.32 -12.04 15.51
CA GLU A 152 4.09 -13.15 14.58
C GLU A 152 4.91 -13.01 13.29
N LEU A 153 5.26 -11.78 12.92
CA LEU A 153 6.12 -11.56 11.77
C LEU A 153 7.55 -11.98 12.06
N ASN A 154 8.01 -12.20 13.30
CA ASN A 154 9.39 -12.58 13.59
C ASN A 154 10.45 -11.66 12.93
N ILE A 155 10.15 -10.36 12.76
CA ILE A 155 11.08 -9.36 12.22
C ILE A 155 11.67 -8.59 13.40
N PRO A 156 12.98 -8.74 13.70
CA PRO A 156 13.60 -8.02 14.81
C PRO A 156 13.50 -6.50 14.67
N GLY A 157 13.08 -5.83 15.73
CA GLY A 157 12.90 -4.37 15.75
C GLY A 157 11.60 -3.87 15.12
N LEU A 158 10.64 -4.77 14.83
CA LEU A 158 9.29 -4.42 14.38
C LEU A 158 8.30 -4.51 15.54
N TYR A 159 7.59 -3.41 15.81
CA TYR A 159 6.53 -3.38 16.83
C TYR A 159 5.30 -2.67 16.31
N LEU A 160 4.12 -3.12 16.72
CA LEU A 160 2.83 -2.51 16.39
C LEU A 160 2.04 -2.29 17.68
N LEU A 161 1.68 -1.04 17.95
CA LEU A 161 0.82 -0.66 19.05
C LEU A 161 -0.55 -0.27 18.52
N PRO A 162 -1.61 -1.06 18.77
CA PRO A 162 -2.98 -0.64 18.48
C PRO A 162 -3.42 0.48 19.43
N ASP A 163 -4.43 1.25 19.01
CA ASP A 163 -5.06 2.31 19.82
C ASP A 163 -4.09 3.28 20.51
N PHE A 164 -3.01 3.63 19.79
CA PHE A 164 -1.97 4.56 20.24
C PHE A 164 -2.48 6.00 20.42
N VAL A 165 -3.51 6.37 19.65
CA VAL A 165 -4.28 7.60 19.82
C VAL A 165 -5.76 7.27 19.98
N SER A 166 -6.52 8.15 20.64
CA SER A 166 -7.98 8.04 20.72
C SER A 166 -8.65 8.46 19.40
N ALA A 167 -9.96 8.23 19.30
CA ALA A 167 -10.74 8.66 18.13
C ALA A 167 -10.82 10.20 18.04
N GLU A 168 -10.88 10.88 19.17
CA GLU A 168 -10.89 12.33 19.28
C GLU A 168 -9.55 12.92 18.83
N GLU A 169 -8.44 12.35 19.33
CA GLU A 169 -7.09 12.75 18.92
C GLU A 169 -6.86 12.50 17.42
N GLU A 170 -7.34 11.38 16.87
CA GLU A 170 -7.30 11.12 15.43
C GLU A 170 -8.03 12.23 14.64
N GLN A 171 -9.20 12.67 15.10
CA GLN A 171 -9.93 13.76 14.44
C GLN A 171 -9.17 15.09 14.50
N GLU A 172 -8.58 15.44 15.64
CA GLU A 172 -7.77 16.65 15.80
C GLU A 172 -6.54 16.65 14.89
N LEU A 173 -5.81 15.53 14.83
CA LEU A 173 -4.65 15.35 13.96
C LEU A 173 -5.03 15.50 12.48
N LEU A 174 -6.15 14.88 12.07
CA LEU A 174 -6.65 14.95 10.69
C LEU A 174 -7.10 16.37 10.32
N ALA A 175 -7.85 17.03 11.20
CA ALA A 175 -8.29 18.41 10.99
C ALA A 175 -7.09 19.37 10.87
N ALA A 176 -6.06 19.17 11.70
CA ALA A 176 -4.85 19.98 11.67
C ALA A 176 -4.11 19.87 10.33
N VAL A 177 -3.97 18.67 9.76
CA VAL A 177 -3.29 18.51 8.45
C VAL A 177 -4.18 18.94 7.28
N ASP A 178 -5.49 18.75 7.37
CA ASP A 178 -6.42 19.17 6.31
C ASP A 178 -6.53 20.69 6.19
N ALA A 179 -6.31 21.43 7.29
CA ALA A 179 -6.23 22.89 7.29
C ALA A 179 -4.95 23.46 6.64
N ARG A 180 -4.00 22.61 6.21
CA ARG A 180 -2.70 23.00 5.66
C ARG A 180 -2.54 22.57 4.21
N PRO A 181 -1.72 23.28 3.42
CA PRO A 181 -1.53 22.95 2.01
C PRO A 181 -0.85 21.60 1.83
N TRP A 182 -1.27 20.88 0.79
CA TRP A 182 -0.72 19.58 0.41
C TRP A 182 0.17 19.68 -0.83
N LYS A 183 1.29 18.96 -0.82
CA LYS A 183 2.13 18.77 -2.01
C LYS A 183 1.74 17.49 -2.73
N SER A 184 1.30 17.61 -3.98
CA SER A 184 0.93 16.44 -4.79
C SER A 184 2.16 15.74 -5.36
N LEU A 185 2.22 14.42 -5.17
CA LEU A 185 3.09 13.50 -5.90
C LEU A 185 2.27 12.76 -6.96
N SER A 186 2.90 11.90 -7.76
CA SER A 186 2.27 11.22 -8.90
C SER A 186 0.99 10.43 -8.58
N LYS A 187 0.87 9.87 -7.37
CA LYS A 187 -0.29 9.04 -6.95
C LYS A 187 -0.87 9.40 -5.59
N ARG A 188 -0.19 10.23 -4.80
CA ARG A 188 -0.53 10.53 -3.40
C ARG A 188 -0.15 11.96 -3.08
N ARG A 189 -0.63 12.51 -1.96
CA ARG A 189 -0.21 13.84 -1.49
C ARG A 189 0.51 13.75 -0.16
N VAL A 190 1.40 14.71 0.09
CA VAL A 190 2.28 14.73 1.26
C VAL A 190 2.37 16.11 1.90
N GLN A 191 2.71 16.13 3.19
CA GLN A 191 3.18 17.31 3.91
C GLN A 191 4.46 16.94 4.67
N HIS A 192 5.40 17.89 4.77
CA HIS A 192 6.66 17.73 5.49
C HIS A 192 6.76 18.79 6.58
N TYR A 193 7.27 18.39 7.74
CA TYR A 193 7.52 19.25 8.88
C TYR A 193 8.91 18.95 9.45
N GLY A 194 9.54 19.95 10.04
CA GLY A 194 10.94 19.85 10.47
C GLY A 194 11.88 19.99 9.28
N TYR A 195 11.94 18.96 8.44
CA TYR A 195 12.76 18.95 7.23
C TYR A 195 11.99 18.45 6.02
N GLU A 196 12.28 19.01 4.85
CA GLU A 196 11.71 18.53 3.58
C GLU A 196 12.44 17.26 3.11
N PHE A 197 11.67 16.23 2.73
CA PHE A 197 12.24 15.06 2.07
C PHE A 197 12.27 15.26 0.55
N CYS A 198 13.47 15.32 0.00
CA CYS A 198 13.72 15.50 -1.43
C CYS A 198 13.61 14.17 -2.18
N TYR A 199 12.48 13.92 -2.85
CA TYR A 199 12.24 12.66 -3.56
C TYR A 199 13.19 12.38 -4.74
N GLN A 200 13.76 13.43 -5.37
CA GLN A 200 14.71 13.30 -6.47
C GLN A 200 16.04 12.71 -5.99
N THR A 201 16.56 13.21 -4.87
CA THR A 201 17.82 12.77 -4.26
C THR A 201 17.62 11.66 -3.22
N ARG A 202 16.37 11.38 -2.86
CA ARG A 202 15.93 10.49 -1.78
C ARG A 202 16.63 10.83 -0.46
N ASN A 203 16.79 12.10 -0.16
CA ASN A 203 17.52 12.56 1.02
C ASN A 203 16.88 13.83 1.60
N VAL A 204 17.43 14.30 2.71
CA VAL A 204 17.09 15.56 3.37
C VAL A 204 18.26 16.53 3.22
N ASP A 205 17.98 17.78 2.85
CA ASP A 205 18.99 18.83 2.96
C ASP A 205 19.06 19.34 4.40
N THR A 206 20.04 18.86 5.16
CA THR A 206 20.28 19.28 6.55
C THR A 206 20.54 20.79 6.72
N LYS A 207 20.82 21.53 5.64
CA LYS A 207 20.98 22.99 5.68
C LYS A 207 19.65 23.74 5.58
N GLN A 208 18.58 23.08 5.15
CA GLN A 208 17.26 23.69 4.94
C GLN A 208 16.24 23.05 5.89
N GLN A 209 16.05 23.67 7.05
CA GLN A 209 15.02 23.29 8.02
C GLN A 209 13.75 24.12 7.76
N LEU A 210 12.59 23.45 7.75
CA LEU A 210 11.26 24.06 7.56
C LEU A 210 10.68 24.67 8.85
N GLY A 211 11.40 24.56 9.97
CA GLY A 211 10.98 24.98 11.30
C GLY A 211 11.00 23.83 12.31
N GLU A 212 10.42 24.05 13.48
CA GLU A 212 10.22 23.00 14.48
C GLU A 212 9.04 22.09 14.09
N LEU A 213 8.93 20.96 14.79
CA LEU A 213 7.77 20.09 14.68
C LEU A 213 6.52 20.79 15.22
N PRO A 214 5.37 20.67 14.56
CA PRO A 214 4.21 21.49 14.88
C PRO A 214 3.53 21.05 16.20
N PRO A 215 2.93 21.97 16.98
CA PRO A 215 2.41 21.65 18.32
C PRO A 215 1.30 20.60 18.36
N PHE A 216 0.55 20.41 17.26
CA PHE A 216 -0.55 19.45 17.22
C PHE A 216 -0.09 17.99 17.31
N ILE A 217 1.22 17.71 17.19
CA ILE A 217 1.78 16.36 17.37
C ILE A 217 2.51 16.18 18.71
N SER A 218 2.50 17.18 19.61
CA SER A 218 3.26 17.10 20.86
C SER A 218 2.87 15.88 21.71
N LEU A 219 1.57 15.60 21.85
CA LEU A 219 1.08 14.42 22.59
C LEU A 219 1.59 13.10 21.99
N VAL A 220 1.68 13.03 20.65
CA VAL A 220 2.21 11.85 19.95
C VAL A 220 3.71 11.70 20.23
N LEU A 221 4.47 12.80 20.20
CA LEU A 221 5.90 12.79 20.51
C LEU A 221 6.17 12.39 21.96
N GLU A 222 5.41 12.92 22.92
CA GLU A 222 5.51 12.56 24.34
C GLU A 222 5.26 11.07 24.56
N ARG A 223 4.20 10.52 23.94
CA ARG A 223 3.92 9.07 24.01
C ARG A 223 5.02 8.24 23.38
N ILE A 224 5.58 8.66 22.25
CA ILE A 224 6.73 7.96 21.63
C ILE A 224 7.93 7.94 22.59
N LEU A 225 8.23 9.07 23.24
CA LEU A 225 9.36 9.17 24.17
C LEU A 225 9.15 8.34 25.45
N SER A 226 7.90 8.12 25.85
CA SER A 226 7.56 7.25 26.99
C SER A 226 7.65 5.75 26.69
N PHE A 227 7.96 5.36 25.45
CA PHE A 227 7.90 3.96 25.04
C PHE A 227 9.12 3.14 25.57
N PRO A 228 8.90 2.06 26.34
CA PRO A 228 9.98 1.36 27.04
C PRO A 228 11.04 0.70 26.15
N GLU A 229 10.65 0.23 24.96
CA GLU A 229 11.54 -0.52 24.05
C GLU A 229 12.49 0.39 23.24
N LEU A 230 12.44 1.70 23.45
CA LEU A 230 13.32 2.66 22.78
C LEU A 230 14.79 2.50 23.19
N GLY A 231 15.08 1.94 24.37
CA GLY A 231 16.44 1.86 24.93
C GLY A 231 17.08 3.24 25.16
N GLU A 232 18.19 3.30 25.91
CA GLU A 232 18.87 4.57 26.25
C GLU A 232 19.38 5.35 25.02
N SER A 233 19.52 4.70 23.86
CA SER A 233 19.98 5.33 22.61
C SER A 233 18.91 6.15 21.87
N ALA A 234 17.65 6.11 22.30
CA ALA A 234 16.56 6.80 21.61
C ALA A 234 16.11 8.11 22.26
N SER A 235 16.92 8.67 23.16
CA SER A 235 16.82 10.08 23.60
C SER A 235 17.09 11.11 22.48
N SER A 236 17.15 10.64 21.22
CA SER A 236 17.28 11.50 20.04
C SER A 236 15.91 12.09 19.70
N ILE A 237 15.72 13.36 20.04
CA ILE A 237 14.51 14.14 19.73
C ILE A 237 14.21 14.02 18.23
N LEU A 238 13.09 13.39 17.89
CA LEU A 238 12.57 13.31 16.52
C LEU A 238 12.37 14.73 15.99
N ASP A 239 12.87 15.00 14.79
CA ASP A 239 12.95 16.34 14.22
C ASP A 239 12.41 16.42 12.80
N GLN A 240 11.89 15.32 12.25
CA GLN A 240 11.21 15.30 10.97
C GLN A 240 9.89 14.55 11.07
N LEU A 241 8.84 15.10 10.47
CA LEU A 241 7.55 14.42 10.21
C LEU A 241 7.20 14.45 8.71
N THR A 242 6.79 13.31 8.16
CA THR A 242 6.16 13.20 6.85
C THR A 242 4.73 12.72 7.02
N VAL A 243 3.76 13.53 6.61
CA VAL A 243 2.36 13.12 6.51
C VAL A 243 2.11 12.65 5.09
N ASN A 244 1.62 11.43 4.91
CA ASN A 244 1.20 10.91 3.61
C ASN A 244 -0.31 10.69 3.61
N GLU A 245 -1.00 11.11 2.56
CA GLU A 245 -2.37 10.67 2.30
C GLU A 245 -2.45 9.79 1.06
N TYR A 246 -3.10 8.64 1.22
CA TYR A 246 -3.36 7.65 0.19
C TYR A 246 -4.85 7.62 -0.13
N PRO A 247 -5.27 7.95 -1.35
CA PRO A 247 -6.61 7.64 -1.85
C PRO A 247 -6.84 6.12 -1.93
N ARG A 248 -8.11 5.70 -1.94
CA ARG A 248 -8.47 4.29 -2.13
C ARG A 248 -7.79 3.67 -3.37
N GLY A 249 -7.11 2.54 -3.19
CA GLY A 249 -6.38 1.86 -4.28
C GLY A 249 -4.94 2.32 -4.47
N VAL A 250 -4.53 3.42 -3.82
CA VAL A 250 -3.16 3.89 -3.85
C VAL A 250 -2.36 3.23 -2.72
N GLY A 251 -1.24 2.63 -3.08
CA GLY A 251 -0.24 2.08 -2.17
C GLY A 251 1.07 2.85 -2.24
N LEU A 252 2.14 2.18 -1.81
CA LEU A 252 3.49 2.70 -1.74
C LEU A 252 4.45 1.60 -2.16
N SER A 253 5.23 1.82 -3.23
CA SER A 253 6.18 0.85 -3.78
C SER A 253 7.22 0.37 -2.73
N PRO A 254 7.77 -0.85 -2.87
CA PRO A 254 8.72 -1.38 -1.91
C PRO A 254 9.96 -0.51 -1.80
N HIS A 255 10.35 -0.14 -0.59
CA HIS A 255 11.54 0.69 -0.33
C HIS A 255 12.03 0.53 1.10
N ILE A 256 13.28 0.96 1.32
CA ILE A 256 13.88 1.17 2.64
C ILE A 256 14.10 2.68 2.80
N ASP A 257 13.78 3.22 3.96
CA ASP A 257 14.04 4.63 4.25
C ASP A 257 15.54 4.93 4.21
N THR A 258 15.94 5.99 3.53
CA THR A 258 17.35 6.28 3.25
C THR A 258 18.22 6.31 4.51
N HIS A 259 19.21 5.41 4.59
CA HIS A 259 20.07 5.24 5.78
C HIS A 259 20.91 6.49 6.09
N SER A 260 21.32 7.23 5.06
CA SER A 260 22.10 8.45 5.19
C SER A 260 21.26 9.67 5.56
N ALA A 261 19.95 9.65 5.31
CA ALA A 261 19.04 10.75 5.61
C ALA A 261 18.54 10.69 7.06
N PHE A 262 18.28 9.48 7.56
CA PHE A 262 17.67 9.27 8.86
C PHE A 262 18.47 8.29 9.72
N GLU A 263 18.41 8.48 11.03
CA GLU A 263 19.02 7.60 12.02
C GLU A 263 18.01 7.09 13.04
N GLY A 264 18.46 6.16 13.89
CA GLY A 264 17.62 5.58 14.93
C GLY A 264 16.39 4.86 14.38
N SER A 265 15.30 4.96 15.14
CA SER A 265 14.01 4.34 14.88
C SER A 265 13.10 5.22 14.00
N ILE A 266 12.19 4.59 13.27
CA ILE A 266 11.11 5.25 12.53
C ILE A 266 9.78 4.86 13.15
N PHE A 267 8.93 5.85 13.40
CA PHE A 267 7.58 5.67 13.93
C PHE A 267 6.57 6.05 12.84
N SER A 268 5.53 5.25 12.64
CA SER A 268 4.52 5.46 11.61
C SER A 268 3.12 5.26 12.21
N LEU A 269 2.44 6.36 12.49
CA LEU A 269 1.06 6.38 12.99
C LEU A 269 0.09 6.28 11.81
N SER A 270 -0.83 5.32 11.85
CA SER A 270 -1.86 5.11 10.82
C SER A 270 -3.19 5.75 11.27
N LEU A 271 -3.83 6.53 10.40
CA LEU A 271 -5.09 7.25 10.68
C LEU A 271 -6.08 7.14 9.52
N ALA A 272 -7.36 7.42 9.79
CA ALA A 272 -8.51 7.48 8.88
C ALA A 272 -8.91 6.17 8.17
N GLY A 273 -7.96 5.26 7.90
CA GLY A 273 -8.26 4.02 7.21
C GLY A 273 -7.17 2.96 7.41
N PRO A 274 -7.55 1.67 7.44
CA PRO A 274 -6.60 0.59 7.58
C PRO A 274 -5.82 0.34 6.28
N CYS A 275 -4.73 -0.41 6.38
CA CYS A 275 -4.10 -1.05 5.23
C CYS A 275 -3.29 -2.28 5.62
N ILE A 276 -2.95 -3.11 4.64
CA ILE A 276 -1.86 -4.08 4.77
C ILE A 276 -0.53 -3.43 4.43
N MET A 277 0.49 -3.64 5.26
CA MET A 277 1.88 -3.36 4.93
C MET A 277 2.64 -4.68 4.78
N GLU A 278 3.32 -4.85 3.65
CA GLU A 278 4.22 -5.98 3.42
C GLU A 278 5.67 -5.57 3.69
N PHE A 279 6.41 -6.48 4.29
CA PHE A 279 7.86 -6.45 4.47
C PHE A 279 8.50 -7.46 3.53
N ARG A 280 9.56 -7.05 2.84
CA ARG A 280 10.28 -7.89 1.88
C ARG A 280 11.77 -7.85 2.17
N ARG A 281 12.40 -9.02 2.23
CA ARG A 281 13.85 -9.16 2.41
C ARG A 281 14.37 -10.24 1.47
N TYR A 282 15.46 -9.93 0.78
CA TYR A 282 16.16 -10.93 -0.04
C TYR A 282 17.11 -11.74 0.85
N SER A 283 17.08 -13.07 0.77
CA SER A 283 18.06 -13.95 1.41
C SER A 283 19.42 -13.78 0.72
N ASP A 284 20.47 -13.71 1.53
CA ASP A 284 21.84 -13.39 1.11
C ASP A 284 22.59 -14.60 0.51
N ASP A 285 21.91 -15.73 0.32
CA ASP A 285 22.53 -16.99 -0.16
C ASP A 285 22.82 -17.02 -1.67
N SER A 286 22.42 -15.98 -2.41
CA SER A 286 22.93 -15.75 -3.75
C SER A 286 23.94 -14.60 -3.72
N ARG A 287 25.21 -14.93 -3.48
CA ARG A 287 26.32 -14.15 -4.05
C ARG A 287 25.93 -13.87 -5.49
N ALA A 288 25.77 -12.60 -5.85
CA ALA A 288 25.49 -12.17 -7.20
C ALA A 288 26.36 -12.98 -8.18
N PRO A 289 25.82 -13.51 -9.29
CA PRO A 289 26.65 -14.20 -10.27
C PRO A 289 27.76 -13.23 -10.66
N LYS A 290 29.01 -13.63 -10.39
CA LYS A 290 30.16 -12.97 -11.00
C LYS A 290 29.87 -13.00 -12.50
N ALA A 291 30.00 -11.85 -13.15
CA ALA A 291 29.98 -11.76 -14.59
C ALA A 291 31.19 -12.55 -15.12
N THR A 292 31.03 -13.86 -15.26
CA THR A 292 31.89 -14.70 -16.08
C THR A 292 31.18 -14.83 -17.41
N THR A 293 31.77 -14.17 -18.40
CA THR A 293 31.68 -14.52 -19.80
C THR A 293 31.70 -16.03 -19.94
N ASN A 294 30.61 -16.62 -20.44
CA ASN A 294 30.59 -17.44 -21.66
C ASN A 294 29.17 -17.98 -21.90
N ASN A 295 28.78 -17.98 -23.17
CA ASN A 295 27.51 -18.48 -23.69
C ASN A 295 27.28 -19.94 -23.30
N GLU A 296 26.17 -20.23 -22.64
CA GLU A 296 25.43 -21.49 -22.78
C GLU A 296 24.00 -21.27 -22.25
N MET A 297 23.02 -21.48 -23.13
CA MET A 297 21.59 -21.43 -22.79
C MET A 297 21.23 -22.67 -21.96
N ILE A 298 20.99 -22.49 -20.67
CA ILE A 298 20.22 -23.45 -19.87
C ILE A 298 18.81 -22.87 -19.74
N ILE A 299 17.85 -23.57 -20.35
CA ILE A 299 16.42 -23.34 -20.14
C ILE A 299 16.09 -23.88 -18.76
N GLU A 300 16.01 -23.00 -17.76
CA GLU A 300 15.52 -23.37 -16.43
C GLU A 300 14.07 -22.91 -16.25
N ASN A 301 13.26 -23.86 -15.77
CA ASN A 301 11.83 -23.74 -15.50
C ASN A 301 11.50 -22.53 -14.59
N PRO A 302 10.37 -21.81 -14.78
CA PRO A 302 10.09 -20.58 -14.03
C PRO A 302 9.67 -20.76 -12.56
N ASP A 303 9.64 -21.99 -12.03
CA ASP A 303 8.82 -22.31 -10.84
C ASP A 303 9.59 -22.52 -9.53
N ASN A 304 10.82 -22.01 -9.39
CA ASN A 304 11.55 -22.13 -8.11
C ASN A 304 12.54 -20.98 -7.80
N GLY A 305 12.14 -19.72 -8.00
CA GLY A 305 13.09 -18.63 -8.21
C GLY A 305 12.84 -17.28 -7.54
N THR A 306 12.47 -17.19 -6.26
CA THR A 306 12.83 -15.96 -5.52
C THR A 306 13.32 -16.25 -4.10
N ASN A 307 14.57 -15.89 -3.85
CA ASN A 307 15.19 -15.72 -2.53
C ASN A 307 14.51 -14.59 -1.72
N LEU A 308 13.20 -14.39 -1.84
CA LEU A 308 12.47 -13.23 -1.33
C LEU A 308 11.54 -13.65 -0.19
N VAL A 309 11.94 -13.36 1.04
CA VAL A 309 11.09 -13.52 2.22
C VAL A 309 10.09 -12.36 2.25
N ARG A 310 8.79 -12.68 2.25
CA ARG A 310 7.70 -11.71 2.35
C ARG A 310 6.89 -11.97 3.61
N ARG A 311 6.54 -10.90 4.34
CA ARG A 311 5.71 -10.94 5.54
C ARG A 311 4.72 -9.80 5.48
N ALA A 312 3.50 -9.96 5.99
CA ALA A 312 2.48 -8.93 5.90
C ALA A 312 1.83 -8.68 7.26
N ILE A 313 1.57 -7.42 7.57
CA ILE A 313 0.87 -7.02 8.80
C ILE A 313 -0.31 -6.12 8.46
N TYR A 314 -1.41 -6.30 9.18
CA TYR A 314 -2.54 -5.40 9.16
C TYR A 314 -2.27 -4.19 10.04
N LEU A 315 -2.42 -2.99 9.48
CA LEU A 315 -2.30 -1.72 10.21
C LEU A 315 -3.70 -1.13 10.41
N PRO A 316 -4.30 -1.29 11.61
CA PRO A 316 -5.57 -0.64 11.91
C PRO A 316 -5.39 0.89 12.04
N PRO A 317 -6.48 1.67 11.92
CA PRO A 317 -6.47 3.08 12.30
C PRO A 317 -6.02 3.25 13.75
N ARG A 318 -5.45 4.42 14.06
CA ARG A 318 -4.93 4.81 15.38
C ARG A 318 -3.80 3.94 15.91
N SER A 319 -3.16 3.13 15.07
CA SER A 319 -2.03 2.30 15.47
C SER A 319 -0.68 2.93 15.14
N MET A 320 0.31 2.71 16.00
CA MET A 320 1.70 3.12 15.81
C MET A 320 2.56 1.93 15.43
N LEU A 321 3.20 2.01 14.27
CA LEU A 321 4.20 1.04 13.83
C LEU A 321 5.61 1.59 14.11
N LEU A 322 6.45 0.81 14.78
CA LEU A 322 7.85 1.11 15.04
C LEU A 322 8.75 0.21 14.18
N LEU A 323 9.68 0.83 13.46
CA LEU A 323 10.78 0.20 12.75
C LEU A 323 12.10 0.61 13.37
N SER A 324 12.78 -0.33 14.03
CA SER A 324 14.13 -0.18 14.56
C SER A 324 15.02 -1.33 14.06
N GLY A 325 16.35 -1.19 14.22
CA GLY A 325 17.31 -2.25 13.87
C GLY A 325 17.06 -2.88 12.50
N GLU A 326 16.95 -4.21 12.46
CA GLU A 326 16.78 -4.97 11.22
C GLU A 326 15.52 -4.55 10.44
N ALA A 327 14.37 -4.41 11.12
CA ALA A 327 13.11 -4.02 10.50
C ALA A 327 13.23 -2.72 9.69
N ARG A 328 14.06 -1.79 10.17
CA ARG A 328 14.31 -0.52 9.50
C ARG A 328 15.32 -0.63 8.37
N TYR A 329 16.44 -1.32 8.59
CA TYR A 329 17.62 -1.22 7.72
C TYR A 329 17.72 -2.34 6.66
N ALA A 330 17.06 -3.48 6.87
CA ALA A 330 17.20 -4.66 6.02
C ALA A 330 15.89 -5.05 5.30
N TRP A 331 14.74 -4.59 5.78
CA TRP A 331 13.43 -4.94 5.22
C TRP A 331 12.84 -3.79 4.41
N GLN A 332 12.53 -4.07 3.14
CA GLN A 332 11.72 -3.15 2.33
C GLN A 332 10.28 -3.18 2.82
N HIS A 333 9.70 -2.03 3.12
CA HIS A 333 8.29 -1.91 3.44
C HIS A 333 7.49 -1.42 2.21
N TYR A 334 6.29 -1.97 2.05
CA TYR A 334 5.44 -1.84 0.87
C TYR A 334 3.98 -1.77 1.29
N ILE A 335 3.19 -0.90 0.64
CA ILE A 335 1.73 -0.90 0.77
C ILE A 335 1.15 -1.30 -0.59
N PRO A 336 0.41 -2.41 -0.72
CA PRO A 336 -0.17 -2.84 -1.98
C PRO A 336 -1.13 -1.81 -2.61
N HIS A 337 -1.10 -1.70 -3.95
CA HIS A 337 -1.98 -0.83 -4.74
C HIS A 337 -3.37 -1.46 -5.00
N HIS A 338 -4.10 -1.82 -3.96
CA HIS A 338 -5.42 -2.46 -4.09
C HIS A 338 -6.51 -1.69 -3.33
N LYS A 339 -7.76 -1.82 -3.80
CA LYS A 339 -8.95 -1.22 -3.16
C LYS A 339 -9.52 -2.08 -2.02
N ILE A 340 -9.12 -3.35 -1.98
CA ILE A 340 -9.65 -4.40 -1.11
C ILE A 340 -8.46 -5.19 -0.57
N ASP A 341 -8.47 -5.41 0.74
CA ASP A 341 -7.51 -6.23 1.48
C ASP A 341 -8.24 -7.49 1.99
N THR A 342 -7.52 -8.60 2.15
CA THR A 342 -8.04 -9.82 2.78
C THR A 342 -7.20 -10.12 4.01
N VAL A 343 -7.83 -10.20 5.18
CA VAL A 343 -7.16 -10.44 6.46
C VAL A 343 -7.89 -11.58 7.18
N ASN A 344 -7.20 -12.69 7.43
CA ASN A 344 -7.77 -13.90 8.03
C ASN A 344 -9.08 -14.37 7.36
N GLY A 345 -9.13 -14.33 6.02
CA GLY A 345 -10.34 -14.67 5.24
C GLY A 345 -11.40 -13.58 5.17
N ASN A 346 -11.30 -12.53 5.98
CA ASN A 346 -12.23 -11.40 5.96
C ASN A 346 -11.82 -10.38 4.89
N VAL A 347 -12.76 -10.01 4.04
CA VAL A 347 -12.56 -9.01 2.99
C VAL A 347 -12.82 -7.62 3.55
N ILE A 348 -11.77 -6.79 3.57
CA ILE A 348 -11.81 -5.41 4.07
C ILE A 348 -11.71 -4.46 2.88
N THR A 349 -12.74 -3.64 2.66
CA THR A 349 -12.66 -2.57 1.66
C THR A 349 -11.91 -1.38 2.25
N ARG A 350 -10.87 -0.89 1.56
CA ARG A 350 -10.14 0.30 2.01
C ARG A 350 -11.05 1.53 1.97
N GLY A 351 -10.95 2.37 3.00
CA GLY A 351 -11.66 3.65 3.08
C GLY A 351 -11.35 4.59 1.91
N SER A 352 -12.09 5.69 1.82
CA SER A 352 -11.88 6.72 0.78
C SER A 352 -10.47 7.31 0.82
N ARG A 353 -9.91 7.47 2.02
CA ARG A 353 -8.53 7.90 2.30
C ARG A 353 -7.92 7.12 3.46
N ARG A 354 -6.59 7.02 3.46
CA ARG A 354 -5.75 6.66 4.61
C ARG A 354 -4.71 7.76 4.79
N VAL A 355 -4.45 8.16 6.02
CA VAL A 355 -3.40 9.11 6.35
C VAL A 355 -2.36 8.42 7.23
N SER A 356 -1.07 8.71 7.04
CA SER A 356 -0.03 8.23 7.95
C SER A 356 0.97 9.32 8.29
N PHE A 357 1.34 9.38 9.56
CA PHE A 357 2.31 10.32 10.11
C PHE A 357 3.59 9.54 10.41
N THR A 358 4.66 9.83 9.67
CA THR A 358 5.95 9.14 9.82
C THR A 358 6.98 10.07 10.46
N PHE A 359 7.39 9.73 11.68
CA PHE A 359 8.34 10.48 12.49
C PHE A 359 9.74 9.86 12.42
N ARG A 360 10.75 10.71 12.29
CA ARG A 360 12.15 10.29 12.10
C ARG A 360 13.10 11.27 12.78
N LYS A 361 14.33 10.79 13.03
CA LYS A 361 15.49 11.62 13.34
C LYS A 361 16.34 11.81 12.10
N VAL A 362 16.56 13.06 11.66
CA VAL A 362 17.47 13.38 10.57
C VAL A 362 18.90 13.12 11.02
N ARG A 363 19.65 12.39 10.20
CA ARG A 363 21.05 12.08 10.48
C ARG A 363 21.91 13.30 10.19
N ALA A 364 22.52 13.87 11.22
CA ALA A 364 23.47 14.97 11.06
C ALA A 364 24.77 14.49 10.38
N LEU A 365 25.28 15.24 9.40
CA LEU A 365 26.55 14.99 8.69
C LEU A 365 27.79 14.95 9.61
N SER A 366 27.66 15.34 10.88
CA SER A 366 28.75 15.39 11.85
C SER A 366 29.30 14.02 12.26
N PHE A 367 28.54 12.93 12.07
CA PHE A 367 28.97 11.60 12.50
C PHE A 367 30.16 11.07 11.69
N TRP A 368 30.11 11.18 10.37
CA TRP A 368 31.21 10.75 9.49
C TRP A 368 32.47 11.61 9.65
N ARG A 369 32.32 12.90 10.00
CA ARG A 369 33.42 13.83 10.24
C ARG A 369 34.15 13.59 11.57
N LYS A 370 33.47 13.04 12.58
CA LYS A 370 34.08 12.63 13.85
C LYS A 370 34.79 11.29 13.74
N GLN A 371 34.18 10.30 13.07
CA GLN A 371 34.81 8.98 12.89
C GLN A 371 36.11 9.07 12.07
N SER A 372 36.12 9.91 11.02
CA SER A 372 37.30 10.15 10.17
C SER A 372 38.39 11.00 10.84
N ARG A 373 38.07 11.76 11.91
CA ARG A 373 39.08 12.45 12.73
C ARG A 373 39.66 11.57 13.84
N LEU A 374 38.87 10.64 14.37
CA LEU A 374 39.32 9.69 15.40
C LEU A 374 40.17 8.55 14.83
N SER A 375 40.14 8.29 13.52
CA SER A 375 40.99 7.28 12.85
C SER A 375 42.17 7.86 12.05
N ALA A 376 42.46 9.16 12.15
CA ALA A 376 43.48 9.83 11.35
C ALA A 376 44.60 10.49 12.18
N LYS A 377 45.57 9.67 12.62
CA LYS A 377 47.00 9.99 12.54
C LYS A 377 47.73 8.71 12.14
N PRO A 378 48.52 8.73 11.05
CA PRO A 378 49.80 9.43 11.05
C PRO A 378 49.92 10.49 9.94
N GLN A 379 50.80 11.45 10.19
CA GLN A 379 51.13 12.56 9.30
C GLN A 379 51.48 12.09 7.88
N GLY A 380 50.90 12.75 6.86
CA GLY A 380 51.38 12.71 5.48
C GLY A 380 50.46 12.08 4.43
N VAL A 381 49.17 11.84 4.70
CA VAL A 381 48.23 11.31 3.68
C VAL A 381 47.09 12.31 3.46
N ARG A 382 46.99 12.80 2.21
CA ARG A 382 45.87 13.62 1.74
C ARG A 382 44.79 12.67 1.20
N ILE A 383 43.58 12.77 1.73
CA ILE A 383 42.43 11.95 1.33
C ILE A 383 41.52 12.82 0.47
N ASP A 384 41.52 12.58 -0.85
CA ASP A 384 40.52 13.16 -1.75
C ASP A 384 39.41 12.12 -1.98
N MET A 385 38.20 12.44 -1.52
CA MET A 385 37.03 11.57 -1.66
C MET A 385 36.33 11.85 -2.99
N ILE A 386 36.56 10.99 -3.99
CA ILE A 386 35.82 11.03 -5.26
C ILE A 386 34.55 10.21 -5.07
N ILE A 387 33.39 10.88 -5.06
CA ILE A 387 32.07 10.23 -5.05
C ILE A 387 31.75 9.83 -6.49
N HIS A 388 31.75 8.54 -6.79
CA HIS A 388 31.09 8.02 -7.98
C HIS A 388 29.76 7.37 -7.59
N THR A 389 28.74 7.75 -8.35
CA THR A 389 27.36 7.26 -8.30
C THR A 389 27.28 5.73 -8.33
N ALA A 390 26.48 5.18 -7.41
CA ALA A 390 25.89 3.85 -7.48
C ALA A 390 26.85 2.67 -7.73
N LYS A 391 27.73 2.37 -6.76
CA LYS A 391 28.22 1.02 -6.44
C LYS A 391 29.05 1.09 -5.16
N TYR A 392 28.73 0.27 -4.17
CA TYR A 392 29.57 0.12 -2.97
C TYR A 392 30.78 -0.74 -3.32
N GLU A 393 31.92 -0.10 -3.59
CA GLU A 393 33.25 -0.70 -3.45
C GLU A 393 34.13 0.35 -2.73
N MET A 394 34.50 0.10 -1.46
CA MET A 394 35.58 0.86 -0.84
C MET A 394 36.90 0.36 -1.41
N ARG A 395 37.47 1.06 -2.40
CA ARG A 395 38.86 0.86 -2.79
C ARG A 395 39.77 1.79 -2.00
N TRP A 396 40.56 1.21 -1.10
CA TRP A 396 41.66 1.90 -0.42
C TRP A 396 42.83 2.08 -1.39
N VAL A 397 42.95 3.26 -2.01
CA VAL A 397 44.14 3.59 -2.82
C VAL A 397 45.19 4.19 -1.89
N ILE A 398 46.13 3.37 -1.41
CA ILE A 398 47.30 3.86 -0.65
C ILE A 398 48.27 4.50 -1.64
N VAL A 399 48.20 5.82 -1.84
CA VAL A 399 49.22 6.54 -2.63
C VAL A 399 50.40 6.88 -1.71
N GLY A 400 51.45 6.06 -1.73
CA GLY A 400 52.67 6.29 -0.95
C GLY A 400 53.86 5.56 -1.56
N LYS A 401 54.99 6.25 -1.72
CA LYS A 401 56.18 5.83 -2.47
C LYS A 401 57.03 4.70 -1.84
N ASN A 402 56.58 4.03 -0.78
CA ASN A 402 57.45 3.09 -0.06
C ASN A 402 56.80 1.72 0.15
N GLU A 403 57.29 0.73 -0.60
CA GLU A 403 56.75 -0.61 -0.74
C GLU A 403 56.81 -1.43 0.56
N LYS A 404 57.77 -1.14 1.44
CA LYS A 404 57.88 -1.78 2.76
C LYS A 404 56.71 -1.44 3.69
N LYS A 405 56.16 -0.22 3.62
CA LYS A 405 54.99 0.18 4.44
C LYS A 405 53.68 -0.44 3.95
N ARG A 406 53.55 -0.74 2.65
CA ARG A 406 52.36 -1.40 2.09
C ARG A 406 52.23 -2.86 2.57
N ARG A 407 53.35 -3.61 2.65
CA ARG A 407 53.33 -5.01 3.11
C ARG A 407 52.99 -5.16 4.58
N ALA A 408 53.45 -4.25 5.45
CA ALA A 408 53.17 -4.30 6.88
C ALA A 408 51.68 -4.09 7.21
N ILE A 409 50.99 -3.20 6.49
CA ILE A 409 49.55 -2.93 6.68
C ILE A 409 48.70 -4.11 6.19
N HIS A 410 49.14 -4.77 5.11
CA HIS A 410 48.44 -5.93 4.56
C HIS A 410 48.50 -7.16 5.48
N LEU A 411 49.60 -7.33 6.23
CA LEU A 411 49.78 -8.42 7.19
C LEU A 411 48.97 -8.21 8.48
N ALA A 412 48.88 -6.96 8.96
CA ALA A 412 48.10 -6.60 10.16
C ALA A 412 46.58 -6.77 9.97
N MET A 413 46.07 -6.70 8.74
CA MET A 413 44.64 -6.95 8.45
C MET A 413 44.29 -8.44 8.26
N SER A 414 45.29 -9.33 8.16
CA SER A 414 45.08 -10.77 7.98
C SER A 414 45.02 -11.55 9.30
N VAL A 415 45.55 -10.99 10.39
CA VAL A 415 45.64 -11.64 11.69
C VAL A 415 44.97 -10.69 12.67
N GLY A 416 43.70 -10.95 12.97
CA GLY A 416 42.80 -10.02 13.66
C GLY A 416 43.17 -9.74 15.12
N SER A 417 44.28 -9.06 15.35
CA SER A 417 44.72 -8.58 16.65
C SER A 417 45.39 -7.23 16.49
N LEU A 418 44.72 -6.15 16.90
CA LEU A 418 45.41 -4.89 17.21
C LEU A 418 45.81 -4.93 18.69
N PRO A 419 47.06 -4.65 19.06
CA PRO A 419 47.44 -4.51 20.45
C PRO A 419 46.87 -3.21 21.02
N GLU A 420 46.38 -3.26 22.25
CA GLU A 420 45.97 -2.09 23.02
C GLU A 420 47.16 -1.16 23.24
N VAL A 421 46.96 0.13 22.92
CA VAL A 421 47.58 1.28 23.60
C VAL A 421 46.57 2.42 23.64
#